data_AF-A0A650CTZ7-F1
#
_entry.id   AF-A0A650CTZ7-F1
#
_cell.length_a   1.000
_cell.length_b   1.000
_cell.length_c   1.000
_cell.angle_alpha   90.00
_cell.angle_beta   90.00
_cell.angle_gamma   90.00
#
_symmetry.space_group_name_H-M   'P 1'
#
loop_
_entity.id
_entity.type
_entity.pdbx_description
1 polymer ?
#
loop_
_entity_poly.entity_id
_entity_poly.type
_entity_poly.pdbx_seq_one_letter_code
_entity_poly.pdbx_strand_id
1 'polypeptide(L)'
;MDVFGKDVHETASEIFNDGIMTLITSIIMANSNISEEELERKVGEKFQHLDNISGLVKEKVKSLEDLGIIERKGDVIVLTKFGVKVGKVLKDMLKTYYEAFTSLRSKKH
;
A
#
# COMPACT_ATOMS: atom_id res chain seq x y z
N MET A 1 -24.75 4.69 -16.41
CA MET A 1 -24.33 3.44 -15.76
C MET A 1 -22.99 3.73 -15.11
N ASP A 2 -23.00 4.02 -13.81
CA ASP A 2 -21.79 4.31 -13.03
C ASP A 2 -20.97 3.03 -12.88
N VAL A 3 -19.93 2.91 -13.68
CA VAL A 3 -18.91 1.87 -13.52
C VAL A 3 -17.98 2.34 -12.39
N PHE A 4 -17.72 1.47 -11.41
CA PHE A 4 -16.85 1.67 -10.23
C PHE A 4 -17.49 2.21 -8.93
N GLY A 5 -18.48 1.49 -8.42
CA GLY A 5 -18.74 1.45 -6.98
C GLY A 5 -17.74 0.53 -6.26
N LYS A 6 -16.42 0.77 -6.40
CA LYS A 6 -15.44 0.07 -5.55
C LYS A 6 -15.53 0.69 -4.15
N ASP A 7 -15.89 -0.12 -3.16
CA ASP A 7 -15.99 0.33 -1.79
C ASP A 7 -14.59 0.63 -1.22
N VAL A 8 -14.42 1.83 -0.65
CA VAL A 8 -13.13 2.30 -0.14
C VAL A 8 -12.63 1.42 1.01
N HIS A 9 -13.53 0.91 1.85
CA HIS A 9 -13.18 0.08 3.00
C HIS A 9 -12.87 -1.35 2.58
N GLU A 10 -13.61 -1.90 1.62
CA GLU A 10 -13.34 -3.22 1.05
C GLU A 10 -11.96 -3.24 0.38
N THR A 11 -11.66 -2.29 -0.49
CA THR A 11 -10.33 -2.21 -1.14
C THR A 11 -9.21 -1.96 -0.12
N ALA A 12 -9.44 -1.12 0.89
CA ALA A 12 -8.46 -0.94 1.98
C ALA A 12 -8.22 -2.25 2.75
N SER A 13 -9.27 -3.04 2.97
CA SER A 13 -9.19 -4.33 3.65
C SER A 13 -8.46 -5.39 2.82
N GLU A 14 -8.70 -5.43 1.50
CA GLU A 14 -7.95 -6.27 0.57
C GLU A 14 -6.45 -5.96 0.61
N ILE A 15 -6.09 -4.67 0.54
CA ILE A 15 -4.70 -4.23 0.65
C ILE A 15 -4.12 -4.63 2.01
N PHE A 16 -4.85 -4.36 3.10
CA PHE A 16 -4.40 -4.65 4.47
C PHE A 16 -4.12 -6.15 4.70
N ASN A 17 -4.90 -7.02 4.09
CA ASN A 17 -4.75 -8.48 4.21
C ASN A 17 -3.52 -9.02 3.44
N ASP A 18 -2.98 -8.27 2.48
CA ASP A 18 -1.71 -8.57 1.81
C ASP A 18 -0.59 -7.68 2.37
N GLY A 19 0.25 -8.24 3.25
CA GLY A 19 1.30 -7.48 3.93
C GLY A 19 2.33 -6.83 2.98
N ILE A 20 2.58 -7.44 1.82
CA ILE A 20 3.50 -6.88 0.82
C ILE A 20 2.82 -5.73 0.10
N MET A 21 1.56 -5.91 -0.31
CA MET A 21 0.76 -4.86 -0.94
C MET A 21 0.55 -3.67 0.01
N THR A 22 0.33 -3.93 1.30
CA THR A 22 0.28 -2.93 2.36
C THR A 22 1.57 -2.12 2.44
N LEU A 23 2.73 -2.79 2.44
CA LEU A 23 4.03 -2.11 2.46
C LEU A 23 4.22 -1.23 1.22
N ILE A 24 3.98 -1.78 0.03
CA ILE A 24 4.14 -1.06 -1.24
C ILE A 24 3.22 0.16 -1.27
N THR A 25 1.95 -0.01 -0.92
CA THR A 25 0.98 1.09 -0.85
C THR A 25 1.42 2.16 0.15
N SER A 26 1.96 1.76 1.31
CA SER A 26 2.49 2.67 2.32
C SER A 26 3.70 3.46 1.82
N ILE A 27 4.61 2.82 1.07
CA ILE A 27 5.76 3.49 0.45
C ILE A 27 5.28 4.51 -0.58
N ILE A 28 4.34 4.14 -1.45
CA ILE A 28 3.77 5.07 -2.45
C ILE A 28 3.06 6.24 -1.76
N MET A 29 2.27 5.99 -0.71
CA MET A 29 1.62 7.06 0.06
C MET A 29 2.61 8.02 0.73
N ALA A 30 3.77 7.51 1.16
CA ALA A 30 4.82 8.32 1.76
C ALA A 30 5.64 9.13 0.72
N ASN A 31 5.56 8.77 -0.56
CA ASN A 31 6.33 9.38 -1.65
C ASN A 31 5.36 9.85 -2.74
N SER A 32 4.96 11.13 -2.71
CA SER A 32 3.92 11.70 -3.58
C SER A 32 4.08 11.40 -5.08
N ASN A 33 5.33 11.21 -5.55
CA ASN A 33 5.67 10.68 -6.86
C ASN A 33 6.90 9.76 -6.68
N ILE A 34 6.82 8.49 -7.09
CA ILE A 34 7.94 7.54 -6.96
C ILE A 34 8.12 6.77 -8.26
N SER A 35 9.37 6.59 -8.71
CA SER A 35 9.65 5.69 -9.84
C SER A 35 9.55 4.22 -9.41
N GLU A 36 9.31 3.32 -10.35
CA GLU A 36 9.27 1.89 -10.05
C GLU A 36 10.62 1.38 -9.53
N GLU A 37 11.74 1.88 -10.08
CA GLU A 37 13.09 1.55 -9.62
C GLU A 37 13.32 1.95 -8.15
N GLU A 38 12.92 3.16 -7.77
CA GLU A 38 13.06 3.62 -6.38
C GLU A 38 12.12 2.84 -5.44
N LEU A 39 10.93 2.47 -5.92
CA LEU A 39 10.01 1.60 -5.18
C LEU A 39 10.63 0.22 -4.95
N GLU A 40 11.18 -0.41 -5.99
CA GLU A 40 11.88 -1.70 -5.90
C GLU A 40 13.03 -1.63 -4.88
N ARG A 41 13.84 -0.56 -4.95
CA ARG A 41 14.94 -0.34 -4.00
C ARG A 41 14.45 -0.25 -2.56
N LYS A 42 13.43 0.59 -2.29
CA LYS A 42 12.86 0.77 -0.94
C LYS A 42 12.21 -0.51 -0.41
N VAL A 43 11.57 -1.32 -1.26
CA VAL A 43 11.00 -2.61 -0.87
C VAL A 43 12.12 -3.63 -0.59
N GLY A 44 13.16 -3.68 -1.43
CA GLY A 44 14.33 -4.54 -1.25
C GLY A 44 15.09 -4.27 0.05
N GLU A 45 15.19 -3.00 0.47
CA GLU A 45 15.76 -2.64 1.79
C GLU A 45 15.01 -3.27 2.97
N LYS A 46 13.70 -3.53 2.83
CA LYS A 46 12.87 -4.17 3.86
C LYS A 46 12.87 -5.69 3.77
N PHE A 47 13.17 -6.24 2.60
CA PHE A 47 13.11 -7.67 2.30
C PHE A 47 14.42 -8.19 1.70
N GLN A 48 15.51 -8.10 2.47
CA GLN A 48 16.86 -8.47 2.04
C GLN A 48 17.04 -9.96 1.67
N HIS A 49 16.04 -10.81 1.94
CA HIS A 49 16.11 -12.27 1.74
C HIS A 49 15.19 -12.79 0.62
N LEU A 50 14.52 -11.90 -0.13
CA LEU A 50 13.67 -12.33 -1.24
C LEU A 50 14.42 -12.20 -2.56
N ASP A 51 14.59 -13.33 -3.26
CA ASP A 51 15.36 -13.39 -4.51
C ASP A 51 14.63 -12.72 -5.71
N ASN A 52 13.33 -12.43 -5.60
CA ASN A 52 12.51 -11.88 -6.69
C ASN A 52 11.72 -10.61 -6.28
N ILE A 53 12.40 -9.62 -5.71
CA ILE A 53 11.77 -8.34 -5.34
C ILE A 53 11.17 -7.63 -6.56
N SER A 54 11.89 -7.58 -7.69
CA SER A 54 11.38 -6.86 -8.87
C SER A 54 10.09 -7.48 -9.41
N GLY A 55 10.01 -8.81 -9.53
CA GLY A 55 8.78 -9.47 -9.98
C GLY A 55 7.60 -9.24 -9.04
N LEU A 56 7.86 -9.31 -7.73
CA LEU A 56 6.87 -9.04 -6.70
C LEU A 56 6.34 -7.61 -6.75
N VAL A 57 7.25 -6.61 -6.85
CA VAL A 57 6.86 -5.20 -6.92
C VAL A 57 6.04 -4.94 -8.17
N LYS A 58 6.45 -5.45 -9.33
CA LYS A 58 5.71 -5.34 -10.59
C LYS A 58 4.31 -5.93 -10.50
N GLU A 59 4.19 -7.13 -9.92
CA GLU A 59 2.90 -7.78 -9.70
C GLU A 59 1.97 -6.90 -8.84
N LYS A 60 2.46 -6.42 -7.70
CA LYS A 60 1.63 -5.62 -6.78
C LYS A 60 1.32 -4.23 -7.31
N VAL A 61 2.25 -3.59 -8.02
CA VAL A 61 1.99 -2.32 -8.72
C VAL A 61 0.88 -2.51 -9.75
N LYS A 62 0.94 -3.57 -10.57
CA LYS A 62 -0.12 -3.87 -11.52
C LYS A 62 -1.47 -4.09 -10.83
N SER A 63 -1.51 -4.86 -9.75
CA SER A 63 -2.75 -5.05 -8.97
C SER A 63 -3.30 -3.72 -8.43
N LEU A 64 -2.44 -2.80 -7.98
CA LEU A 64 -2.86 -1.48 -7.52
C LEU A 64 -3.38 -0.59 -8.67
N GLU A 65 -2.83 -0.72 -9.88
CA GLU A 65 -3.35 -0.08 -11.10
C GLU A 65 -4.73 -0.64 -11.47
N ASP A 66 -4.89 -1.96 -11.48
CA ASP A 66 -6.16 -2.64 -11.77
C ASP A 66 -7.25 -2.30 -10.72
N LEU A 67 -6.83 -2.09 -9.47
CA LEU A 67 -7.69 -1.58 -8.41
C LEU A 67 -8.04 -0.09 -8.57
N GLY A 68 -7.30 0.66 -9.39
CA GLY A 68 -7.48 2.09 -9.59
C GLY A 68 -6.94 2.94 -8.44
N ILE A 69 -6.04 2.38 -7.63
CA ILE A 69 -5.41 3.05 -6.49
C ILE A 69 -4.29 3.97 -6.95
N ILE A 70 -3.52 3.50 -7.92
CA ILE A 70 -2.42 4.25 -8.52
C ILE A 70 -2.61 4.38 -10.02
N GLU A 71 -1.91 5.34 -10.59
CA GLU A 71 -1.76 5.53 -12.03
C GLU A 71 -0.31 5.92 -12.35
N ARG A 72 0.13 5.66 -13.57
CA ARG A 72 1.43 6.13 -14.07
C ARG A 72 1.29 7.48 -14.76
N LYS A 73 2.18 8.41 -14.41
CA LYS A 73 2.32 9.70 -15.08
C LYS A 73 3.75 9.82 -15.59
N GLY A 74 3.98 9.35 -16.82
CA GLY A 74 5.33 9.20 -17.33
C GLY A 74 6.04 8.04 -16.64
N ASP A 75 7.19 8.32 -16.04
CA ASP A 75 8.06 7.37 -15.32
C ASP A 75 7.73 7.23 -13.83
N VAL A 76 6.78 8.03 -13.31
CA VAL A 76 6.39 8.00 -11.90
C VAL A 76 5.02 7.36 -11.66
N ILE A 77 4.91 6.71 -10.51
CA ILE A 77 3.69 6.17 -9.92
C ILE A 77 3.12 7.23 -8.97
N VAL A 78 1.82 7.49 -9.10
CA VAL A 78 1.09 8.45 -8.25
C VAL A 78 -0.24 7.87 -7.78
N LEU A 79 -0.75 8.35 -6.64
CA LEU A 79 -2.09 7.98 -6.15
C LEU A 79 -3.18 8.65 -7.00
N THR A 80 -4.22 7.89 -7.32
CA THR A 80 -5.46 8.46 -7.87
C THR A 80 -6.28 9.14 -6.76
N LYS A 81 -7.34 9.86 -7.13
CA LYS A 81 -8.32 10.39 -6.13
C LYS A 81 -8.96 9.28 -5.29
N PHE A 82 -9.18 8.11 -5.88
CA PHE A 82 -9.70 6.94 -5.17
C PHE A 82 -8.63 6.37 -4.24
N GLY A 83 -7.39 6.21 -4.71
CA GLY A 83 -6.26 5.75 -3.91
C GLY A 83 -5.97 6.63 -2.70
N VAL A 84 -6.13 7.95 -2.81
CA VAL A 84 -6.01 8.86 -1.65
C VAL A 84 -7.07 8.56 -0.58
N LYS A 85 -8.31 8.20 -0.97
CA LYS A 85 -9.37 7.84 -0.01
C LYS A 85 -9.07 6.49 0.64
N VAL A 86 -8.68 5.50 -0.15
CA VAL A 86 -8.30 4.16 0.34
C VAL A 86 -7.10 4.25 1.28
N GLY A 87 -6.08 5.04 0.93
CA GLY A 87 -4.91 5.26 1.77
C GLY A 87 -5.23 5.87 3.14
N LYS A 88 -6.25 6.75 3.23
CA LYS A 88 -6.70 7.27 4.54
C LYS A 88 -7.27 6.15 5.41
N VAL A 89 -8.15 5.31 4.86
CA VAL A 89 -8.73 4.17 5.59
C VAL A 89 -7.63 3.17 5.98
N LEU A 90 -6.72 2.83 5.08
CA LEU A 90 -5.60 1.94 5.36
C LEU A 90 -4.71 2.47 6.50
N LYS A 91 -4.43 3.79 6.52
CA LYS A 91 -3.68 4.42 7.60
C LYS A 91 -4.37 4.28 8.95
N ASP A 92 -5.69 4.47 8.98
CA ASP A 92 -6.48 4.32 10.21
C ASP A 92 -6.47 2.86 10.69
N MET A 93 -6.60 1.90 9.76
CA MET A 93 -6.51 0.46 10.07
C MET A 93 -5.13 0.09 10.65
N LEU A 94 -4.05 0.55 10.04
CA LEU A 94 -2.68 0.32 10.54
C LEU A 94 -2.45 0.93 11.92
N LYS A 95 -3.02 2.12 12.18
CA LYS A 95 -2.97 2.77 13.49
C LYS A 95 -3.73 1.96 14.54
N THR A 96 -4.96 1.55 14.26
CA THR A 96 -5.75 0.71 15.17
C THR A 96 -5.05 -0.62 15.47
N TYR A 97 -4.46 -1.25 14.44
CA TYR A 97 -3.65 -2.45 14.62
C TYR A 97 -2.48 -2.19 15.58
N TYR A 98 -1.67 -1.16 15.33
CA TYR A 98 -0.55 -0.81 16.19
C TYR A 98 -0.97 -0.54 17.64
N GLU A 99 -2.04 0.23 17.84
CA GLU A 99 -2.58 0.55 19.17
C GLU A 99 -3.08 -0.71 19.90
N ALA A 100 -3.77 -1.63 19.23
CA ALA A 100 -4.23 -2.87 19.84
C ALA A 100 -3.06 -3.74 20.35
N PHE A 101 -1.98 -3.86 19.58
CA PHE A 101 -0.81 -4.67 19.97
C PHE A 101 0.09 -3.98 21.00
N THR A 102 0.17 -2.65 21.00
CA THR A 102 1.02 -1.90 21.93
C THR A 102 0.33 -1.55 23.24
N SER A 103 -0.99 -1.34 23.24
CA SER A 103 -1.79 -1.06 24.46
C SER A 103 -1.83 -2.23 25.45
N LEU A 104 -1.63 -3.47 24.97
CA LEU A 104 -1.49 -4.64 25.83
C LEU A 104 -0.15 -4.69 26.59
N ARG A 105 0.91 -4.03 26.09
CA ARG A 105 2.21 -3.97 26.78
C ARG A 105 2.21 -3.05 28.00
N SER A 106 1.30 -2.09 28.10
CA SER A 106 1.26 -1.12 29.20
C SER A 106 0.44 -1.55 30.42
N LYS A 107 -0.16 -2.76 30.42
CA LYS A 107 -0.97 -3.28 31.54
C LYS A 107 -0.27 -4.32 32.43
N LYS A 108 1.06 -4.45 32.36
CA LYS A 108 1.86 -5.21 33.34
C LYS A 108 2.60 -4.23 34.26
N HIS A 109 1.94 -3.78 35.32
CA HIS A 109 2.56 -3.24 36.53
C HIS A 109 1.69 -3.59 37.73
#